data_AF-A0ABD5IR93-F1
#
_entry.id   AF-A0ABD5IR93-F1
#
_cell.length_a   1.000
_cell.length_b   1.000
_cell.length_c   1.000
_cell.angle_alpha   90.00
_cell.angle_beta   90.00
_cell.angle_gamma   90.00
#
_symmetry.space_group_name_H-M   'P 1'
#
loop_
_entity.id
_entity.type
_entity.pdbx_description
1 polymer ?
#
loop_
_entity_poly.entity_id
_entity_poly.type
_entity_poly.pdbx_seq_one_letter_code
_entity_poly.pdbx_strand_id
1 'polypeptide(L)' 'MRNEWLERLSLDEQMLLLDVLFTQQYALEIISCELSDIERGYKYVDEARHQKLVQLYHRIHEELSL' A
#
# COMPACT_ATOMS: atom_id res chain seq x y z
N MET A 1 -12.90 -6.65 -3.58
CA MET A 1 -13.81 -5.49 -3.65
C MET A 1 -13.10 -4.39 -4.42
N ARG A 2 -13.73 -3.83 -5.45
CA ARG A 2 -13.22 -2.60 -6.10
C ARG A 2 -13.35 -1.48 -5.07
N ASN A 3 -12.28 -0.76 -4.79
CA ASN A 3 -12.29 0.24 -3.74
C ASN A 3 -13.05 1.48 -4.25
N GLU A 4 -14.37 1.52 -4.02
CA GLU A 4 -15.27 2.56 -4.56
C GLU A 4 -14.85 3.99 -4.18
N TRP A 5 -14.06 4.11 -3.10
CA TRP A 5 -13.46 5.36 -2.65
C TRP A 5 -12.50 5.98 -3.67
N LEU A 6 -11.78 5.17 -4.45
CA LEU A 6 -10.88 5.68 -5.50
C LEU A 6 -11.64 6.38 -6.65
N GLU A 7 -12.93 6.07 -6.81
CA GLU A 7 -13.80 6.70 -7.82
C GLU A 7 -14.60 7.87 -7.25
N ARG A 8 -14.69 7.98 -5.91
CA ARG A 8 -15.47 9.03 -5.22
C ARG A 8 -14.63 10.21 -4.73
N LEU A 9 -13.36 9.96 -4.41
CA LEU A 9 -12.42 11.00 -4.00
C LEU A 9 -11.83 11.67 -5.24
N SER A 10 -11.76 13.00 -5.22
CA SER A 10 -10.96 13.77 -6.16
C SER A 10 -9.47 13.40 -6.05
N LEU A 11 -8.69 13.73 -7.08
CA LEU A 11 -7.25 13.47 -7.06
C LEU A 11 -6.57 14.18 -5.88
N ASP A 12 -6.97 15.41 -5.55
CA ASP A 12 -6.42 16.17 -4.43
C ASP A 12 -6.71 15.50 -3.09
N GLU A 13 -7.91 14.96 -2.89
CA GLU A 13 -8.26 14.21 -1.69
C GLU A 13 -7.48 12.89 -1.58
N GLN A 14 -7.25 12.20 -2.71
CA GLN A 14 -6.42 11.00 -2.74
C GLN A 14 -4.97 11.32 -2.38
N MET A 15 -4.41 12.39 -2.92
CA MET A 15 -3.05 12.83 -2.63
C MET A 15 -2.90 13.26 -1.16
N LEU A 16 -3.87 14.00 -0.62
CA LEU A 16 -3.87 14.39 0.79
C LEU A 16 -3.92 13.15 1.70
N LEU A 17 -4.73 12.14 1.37
CA LEU A 17 -4.79 10.91 2.15
C LEU A 17 -3.44 10.17 2.13
N LEU A 18 -2.80 10.08 0.96
CA LEU A 18 -1.47 9.46 0.85
C LEU A 18 -0.44 10.23 1.69
N ASP A 19 -0.42 11.56 1.61
CA ASP A 19 0.50 12.41 2.39
C ASP A 19 0.36 12.17 3.90
N VAL A 20 -0.89 12.08 4.39
CA VAL A 20 -1.20 11.77 5.79
C VAL A 20 -0.69 10.37 6.18
N LEU A 21 -0.88 9.37 5.32
CA LEU A 21 -0.42 7.99 5.56
C LEU A 21 1.11 7.87 5.56
N PHE A 22 1.80 8.60 4.69
CA PHE A 22 3.26 8.62 4.66
C PHE A 22 3.84 9.35 5.86
N THR A 23 3.30 10.52 6.20
CA THR A 23 3.74 11.32 7.36
C THR A 23 3.64 10.54 8.67
N GLN A 24 2.60 9.72 8.81
CA GLN A 24 2.37 8.89 10.00
C GLN A 24 3.01 7.50 9.90
N GLN A 25 3.79 7.21 8.85
CA GLN A 25 4.43 5.91 8.58
C GLN A 25 3.47 4.71 8.40
N TYR A 26 2.16 4.94 8.43
CA TYR A 26 1.15 3.88 8.23
C TYR A 26 1.19 3.26 6.84
N ALA A 27 1.65 3.98 5.82
CA ALA A 27 1.76 3.43 4.47
C ALA A 27 2.64 2.16 4.43
N LEU A 28 3.78 2.18 5.13
CA LEU A 28 4.70 1.04 5.18
C LEU A 28 4.10 -0.12 6.00
N GLU A 29 3.48 0.19 7.14
CA GLU A 29 2.84 -0.81 8.01
C GLU A 29 1.71 -1.55 7.29
N ILE A 30 0.86 -0.84 6.55
CA ILE A 30 -0.26 -1.42 5.79
C ILE A 30 0.27 -2.38 4.72
N ILE A 31 1.31 -1.98 3.98
CA ILE A 31 1.89 -2.82 2.93
C ILE A 31 2.58 -4.04 3.54
N SER A 32 3.29 -3.89 4.65
CA SER A 32 3.91 -5.01 5.36
C SER A 32 2.88 -6.02 5.87
N CYS A 33 1.74 -5.54 6.40
CA CYS A 33 0.64 -6.42 6.80
C CYS A 33 0.05 -7.17 5.60
N GLU A 34 -0.20 -6.46 4.50
CA GLU A 34 -0.76 -7.05 3.29
C GLU A 34 0.16 -8.16 2.72
N LEU A 35 1.47 -7.91 2.65
CA LEU A 35 2.45 -8.91 2.25
C LEU A 35 2.48 -10.10 3.20
N SER A 36 2.52 -9.87 4.51
CA SER A 36 2.54 -10.97 5.49
C SER A 36 1.26 -11.82 5.41
N ASP A 37 0.11 -11.25 5.12
CA ASP A 37 -1.13 -12.00 4.92
C ASP A 37 -1.09 -12.86 3.65
N ILE A 38 -0.50 -12.33 2.57
CA ILE A 38 -0.31 -13.06 1.31
C ILE A 38 0.65 -14.24 1.51
N GLU A 39 1.82 -13.99 2.10
CA GLU A 39 2.87 -15.00 2.31
C GLU A 39 2.43 -16.14 3.25
N ARG A 40 1.54 -15.83 4.19
CA ARG A 40 0.94 -16.84 5.10
C ARG A 40 -0.27 -17.55 4.50
N GLY A 41 -0.70 -17.19 3.30
CA GLY A 41 -1.86 -17.77 2.63
C GLY A 41 -3.21 -17.31 3.20
N TYR A 42 -3.24 -16.26 4.03
CA TYR A 42 -4.49 -15.65 4.51
C TYR A 42 -5.18 -14.81 3.44
N LYS A 43 -4.41 -14.30 2.47
CA LYS A 43 -4.92 -13.60 1.28
C LYS A 43 -4.35 -14.22 0.01
N TYR A 44 -5.20 -14.36 -1.00
CA TYR A 44 -4.77 -14.84 -2.32
C TYR A 44 -4.82 -13.69 -3.32
N VAL A 45 -3.68 -13.45 -3.98
CA VAL A 45 -3.54 -12.47 -5.06
C VAL A 45 -2.80 -13.13 -6.22
N ASP A 46 -2.94 -12.58 -7.42
CA ASP A 46 -2.09 -13.02 -8.53
C ASP A 46 -0.62 -12.61 -8.31
N GLU A 47 0.29 -13.37 -8.94
CA GLU A 47 1.73 -13.17 -8.84
C GLU A 47 2.14 -11.74 -9.22
N ALA A 48 1.49 -11.15 -10.22
CA ALA A 48 1.81 -9.79 -10.68
C ALA A 48 1.47 -8.73 -9.62
N ARG A 49 0.37 -8.90 -8.88
CA ARG A 49 -0.03 -8.02 -7.77
C ARG A 49 0.88 -8.20 -6.58
N HIS A 50 1.26 -9.43 -6.25
CA HIS A 50 2.23 -9.71 -5.20
C HIS A 50 3.56 -9.01 -5.48
N GLN A 51 4.12 -9.18 -6.68
CA GLN A 51 5.38 -8.53 -7.09
C GLN A 51 5.30 -7.00 -7.01
N LYS A 52 4.18 -6.40 -7.42
CA LYS A 52 3.98 -4.94 -7.29
C LYS A 52 3.98 -4.47 -5.84
N LEU A 53 3.38 -5.24 -4.93
CA LEU A 53 3.38 -4.92 -3.50
C LEU A 53 4.79 -5.00 -2.90
N VAL A 54 5.57 -6.03 -3.28
CA VAL A 54 6.97 -6.16 -2.85
C VAL A 54 7.81 -4.99 -3.35
N GLN A 55 7.69 -4.62 -4.62
CA GLN A 55 8.39 -3.46 -5.18
C GLN A 55 8.02 -2.15 -4.48
N LEU A 56 6.72 -1.96 -4.20
CA LEU A 56 6.23 -0.79 -3.49
C LEU A 56 6.75 -0.73 -2.05
N TYR A 57 6.76 -1.86 -1.34
CA TYR A 57 7.34 -1.98 -0.01
C TYR A 57 8.80 -1.51 0.01
N HIS A 58 9.63 -2.06 -0.89
CA HIS A 58 11.03 -1.68 -0.97
C HIS A 58 11.20 -0.19 -1.24
N ARG A 59 10.42 0.38 -2.18
CA ARG A 59 10.52 1.80 -2.49
C ARG A 59 10.17 2.68 -1.30
N ILE A 60 9.09 2.38 -0.59
CA ILE A 60 8.66 3.18 0.57
C ILE A 60 9.65 3.04 1.72
N HIS A 61 10.16 1.83 1.95
CA HIS A 61 11.17 1.57 2.97
C HIS A 61 12.46 2.37 2.70
N GLU A 62 12.93 2.43 1.46
CA GLU A 62 14.10 3.23 1.06
C GLU A 62 13.90 4.73 1.35
N GLU A 63 12.76 5.30 0.97
CA GLU A 63 12.47 6.73 1.15
C GLU A 63 12.31 7.13 2.62
N LEU A 64 11.79 6.23 3.47
CA LEU A 64 11.62 6.47 4.92
C LEU A 64 12.90 6.22 5.74
N SER A 65 13.90 5.55 5.16
CA SER A 65 15.17 5.24 5.83
C SER A 65 16.24 6.34 5.66
N LEU A 66 15.91 7.44 4.98
CA LEU A 66 16.74 8.61 4.72
C LEU A 66 16.36 9.78 5.65
#